data_AF-A0A9Q0T2S8-F1
#
_entry.id   AF-A0A9Q0T2S8-F1
#
_cell.length_a   1.000
_cell.length_b   1.000
_cell.length_c   1.000
_cell.angle_alpha   90.00
_cell.angle_beta   90.00
_cell.angle_gamma   90.00
#
_symmetry.space_group_name_H-M   'P 1'
#
loop_
_entity.id
_entity.type
_entity.pdbx_description
1 polymer ?
#
loop_
_entity_poly.entity_id
_entity_poly.type
_entity_poly.pdbx_seq_one_letter_code
_entity_poly.pdbx_strand_id
1 'polypeptide(L)'
;MELMMGLSNGDTLKFDPDSPVATGFSYVEDKAAVVGSDEEAAADLAALLEELFNGNQALQKSTLYIFAESYGGKFAATLGVSALKAIEAGELKLQLGGVALGDSWISPEDFVFTFGVLFSKIYQE
;
A
#
# COMPACT_ATOMS: atom_id res chain seq x y z
N MET A 1 0.75 -11.50 2.29
CA MET A 1 0.90 -10.18 1.66
C MET A 1 0.41 -9.18 2.68
N GLU A 2 1.22 -8.18 3.02
CA GLU A 2 0.90 -7.28 4.15
C GLU A 2 1.02 -5.83 3.69
N LEU A 3 -0.04 -5.06 3.93
CA LEU A 3 -0.12 -3.62 3.68
C LEU A 3 -0.87 -3.02 4.86
N MET A 4 -0.16 -2.24 5.67
CA MET A 4 -0.67 -1.63 6.89
C MET A 4 -0.63 -0.11 6.80
N MET A 5 -1.62 0.54 7.38
CA MET A 5 -1.69 2.00 7.48
C MET A 5 -1.79 2.43 8.94
N GLY A 6 -1.09 3.50 9.31
CA GLY A 6 -1.04 4.02 10.67
C GLY A 6 -1.10 5.55 10.75
N LEU A 7 -1.74 6.06 11.81
CA LEU A 7 -1.87 7.50 12.11
C LEU A 7 -1.04 7.92 13.33
N SER A 8 -0.49 9.14 13.31
CA SER A 8 0.47 9.61 14.34
C SER A 8 -0.09 10.39 15.54
N ASN A 9 -1.32 10.90 15.51
CA ASN A 9 -1.75 11.96 16.46
C ASN A 9 -2.46 11.45 17.72
N GLY A 10 -1.83 10.56 18.48
CA GLY A 10 -2.28 10.16 19.83
C GLY A 10 -3.40 9.10 19.86
N ASP A 11 -4.24 9.04 18.82
CA ASP A 11 -5.08 7.89 18.52
C ASP A 11 -4.34 6.98 17.53
N THR A 12 -3.86 5.83 18.02
CA THR A 12 -3.18 4.86 17.17
C THR A 12 -4.23 4.06 16.40
N LEU A 13 -4.85 4.67 15.38
CA LEU A 13 -5.62 3.92 14.40
C LEU A 13 -4.63 3.23 13.46
N LYS A 14 -4.58 1.90 13.57
CA LYS A 14 -3.90 1.01 12.63
C LYS A 14 -4.96 0.20 11.93
N PHE A 15 -4.88 0.12 10.61
CA PHE A 15 -5.77 -0.73 9.83
C PHE A 15 -5.01 -1.38 8.68
N ASP A 16 -5.33 -2.64 8.44
CA ASP A 16 -4.90 -3.40 7.26
C ASP A 16 -6.10 -3.47 6.32
N PRO A 17 -6.10 -2.72 5.21
CA PRO A 17 -7.13 -2.89 4.20
C PRO A 17 -6.94 -4.27 3.54
N ASP A 18 -7.98 -5.09 3.61
CA ASP A 18 -8.07 -6.31 2.81
C ASP A 18 -8.15 -5.90 1.33
N SER A 19 -7.00 -5.88 0.65
CA SER A 19 -6.86 -5.37 -0.72
C SER A 19 -5.90 -6.25 -1.53
N PRO A 20 -6.18 -6.49 -2.82
CA PRO A 20 -7.28 -5.97 -3.62
C PRO A 20 -8.65 -6.54 -3.23
N VAL A 21 -9.71 -6.05 -3.86
CA VAL A 21 -11.04 -6.64 -3.72
C VAL A 21 -11.02 -8.14 -4.04
N ALA A 22 -11.86 -8.92 -3.35
CA ALA A 22 -11.82 -10.38 -3.25
C ALA A 22 -10.67 -10.96 -2.40
N THR A 23 -10.00 -10.13 -1.60
CA THR A 23 -9.06 -10.55 -0.53
C THR A 23 -9.73 -10.43 0.83
N GLY A 24 -9.52 -11.40 1.72
CA GLY A 24 -10.01 -11.32 3.12
C GLY A 24 -11.52 -11.09 3.22
N PHE A 25 -11.92 -10.03 3.90
CA PHE A 25 -13.31 -9.58 4.06
C PHE A 25 -13.80 -8.65 2.94
N SER A 26 -12.91 -8.15 2.08
CA SER A 26 -13.28 -7.32 0.93
C SER A 26 -13.83 -8.17 -0.20
N TYR A 27 -15.04 -7.87 -0.68
CA TYR A 27 -15.73 -8.65 -1.71
C TYR A 27 -16.40 -7.76 -2.76
N VAL A 28 -16.64 -8.35 -3.94
CA VAL A 28 -17.49 -7.82 -5.01
C VAL A 28 -18.54 -8.85 -5.39
N GLU A 29 -19.72 -8.38 -5.77
CA GLU A 29 -20.77 -9.24 -6.31
C GLU A 29 -20.54 -9.56 -7.79
N ASP A 30 -20.09 -8.55 -8.55
CA ASP A 30 -19.70 -8.71 -9.95
C ASP A 30 -18.23 -9.13 -10.06
N LYS A 31 -17.98 -10.32 -10.59
CA LYS A 31 -16.62 -10.84 -10.80
C LYS A 31 -15.84 -10.04 -11.83
N ALA A 32 -16.50 -9.29 -12.72
CA ALA A 32 -15.82 -8.42 -13.66
C ALA A 32 -15.15 -7.21 -12.96
N ALA A 33 -15.51 -6.91 -11.71
CA ALA A 33 -14.91 -5.85 -10.90
C ALA A 33 -13.68 -6.30 -10.09
N VAL A 34 -13.25 -7.57 -10.21
CA VAL A 34 -11.99 -8.01 -9.62
C VAL A 34 -10.85 -7.37 -10.38
N VAL A 35 -10.04 -6.57 -9.68
CA VAL A 35 -8.90 -5.87 -10.26
C VAL A 35 -7.82 -6.83 -10.77
N GLY A 36 -7.20 -6.47 -11.89
CA GLY A 36 -6.20 -7.29 -12.57
C GLY A 36 -4.79 -6.72 -12.55
N SER A 37 -4.61 -5.51 -12.00
CA SER A 37 -3.33 -4.79 -12.01
C SER A 37 -3.02 -4.10 -10.68
N ASP A 38 -1.73 -3.84 -10.44
CA ASP A 38 -1.27 -3.14 -9.24
C ASP A 38 -1.76 -1.67 -9.23
N GLU A 39 -1.91 -1.07 -10.41
CA GLU A 39 -2.42 0.29 -10.60
C GLU A 39 -3.90 0.41 -10.23
N GLU A 40 -4.74 -0.53 -10.67
CA GLU A 40 -6.17 -0.57 -10.30
C GLU A 40 -6.33 -0.77 -8.78
N ALA A 41 -5.58 -1.71 -8.19
CA ALA A 41 -5.60 -1.95 -6.75
C ALA A 41 -5.18 -0.69 -5.96
N ALA A 42 -4.16 0.04 -6.44
CA ALA A 42 -3.72 1.30 -5.83
C ALA A 42 -4.74 2.44 -6.02
N ALA A 43 -5.45 2.48 -7.14
CA ALA A 43 -6.51 3.46 -7.38
C ALA A 43 -7.71 3.24 -6.44
N ASP A 44 -8.13 1.99 -6.24
CA ASP A 44 -9.19 1.65 -5.28
C ASP A 44 -8.79 2.02 -3.85
N LEU A 45 -7.54 1.76 -3.46
CA LEU A 45 -7.00 2.17 -2.17
C LEU A 45 -6.92 3.69 -2.01
N ALA A 46 -6.60 4.44 -3.08
CA ALA A 46 -6.61 5.89 -3.04
C ALA A 46 -8.03 6.45 -2.88
N ALA A 47 -9.02 5.88 -3.59
CA ALA A 47 -10.42 6.23 -3.44
C ALA A 47 -10.92 5.96 -2.00
N LEU A 48 -10.50 4.84 -1.40
CA LEU A 48 -10.78 4.56 0.02
C LEU A 48 -10.21 5.65 0.94
N LEU A 49 -8.97 6.11 0.70
CA LEU A 49 -8.37 7.19 1.49
C LEU A 49 -9.12 8.52 1.30
N GLU A 50 -9.58 8.83 0.09
CA GLU A 50 -10.39 10.02 -0.17
C GLU A 50 -11.69 10.00 0.63
N GLU A 51 -12.44 8.89 0.57
CA GLU A 51 -13.70 8.73 1.32
C GLU A 51 -13.48 8.82 2.84
N LEU A 52 -12.41 8.23 3.36
CA LEU A 52 -12.10 8.26 4.79
C LEU A 52 -11.68 9.65 5.28
N PHE A 53 -10.80 10.33 4.56
CA PHE A 53 -10.18 11.57 5.03
C PHE A 53 -10.95 12.84 4.66
N ASN A 54 -11.52 12.91 3.45
CA ASN A 54 -12.12 14.16 2.96
C ASN A 54 -13.34 14.61 3.78
N GLY A 55 -14.10 13.65 4.31
CA GLY A 55 -15.26 13.90 5.18
C GLY A 55 -14.93 14.09 6.66
N ASN A 56 -13.70 13.83 7.11
CA ASN A 56 -13.37 13.74 8.53
C ASN A 56 -12.20 14.65 8.94
N GLN A 57 -12.51 15.85 9.43
CA GLN A 57 -11.51 16.82 9.89
C GLN A 57 -10.60 16.33 11.02
N ALA A 58 -11.01 15.33 11.81
CA ALA A 58 -10.15 14.77 12.84
C ALA A 58 -9.03 13.92 12.21
N LEU A 59 -9.36 13.12 11.19
CA LEU A 59 -8.39 12.32 10.45
C LEU A 59 -7.44 13.20 9.63
N GLN A 60 -7.92 14.31 9.05
CA GLN A 60 -7.09 15.25 8.28
C GLN A 60 -5.94 15.87 9.09
N LYS A 61 -6.09 15.95 10.42
CA LYS A 61 -5.03 16.47 11.31
C LYS A 61 -3.93 15.43 11.53
N SER A 62 -4.21 14.15 11.32
CA SER A 62 -3.27 13.06 11.51
C SER A 62 -2.35 12.91 10.30
N THR A 63 -1.12 12.47 10.56
CA THR A 63 -0.19 12.06 9.50
C THR A 63 -0.37 10.57 9.21
N LEU A 64 -0.59 10.21 7.95
CA LEU A 64 -0.69 8.85 7.47
C LEU A 64 0.70 8.28 7.14
N TYR A 65 0.99 7.09 7.63
CA TYR A 65 2.15 6.29 7.24
C TYR A 65 1.68 4.97 6.65
N ILE A 66 2.31 4.57 5.54
CA ILE A 66 2.02 3.32 4.84
C ILE A 66 3.19 2.37 5.06
N PHE A 67 2.91 1.15 5.47
CA PHE A 67 3.89 0.09 5.71
C PHE A 67 3.53 -1.12 4.87
N ALA A 68 4.52 -1.85 4.37
CA ALA A 68 4.23 -3.07 3.65
C ALA A 68 5.35 -4.11 3.72
N GLU A 69 4.94 -5.37 3.51
CA GLU A 69 5.82 -6.52 3.39
C GLU A 69 5.53 -7.30 2.09
N SER A 70 6.56 -7.96 1.55
CA SER A 70 6.42 -8.89 0.43
C SER A 70 5.83 -8.21 -0.81
N TYR A 71 4.82 -8.79 -1.45
CA TYR A 71 4.14 -8.16 -2.59
C TYR A 71 3.42 -6.85 -2.20
N GLY A 72 3.10 -6.67 -0.91
CA GLY A 72 2.46 -5.46 -0.39
C GLY A 72 3.25 -4.21 -0.72
N GLY A 73 4.57 -4.35 -0.86
CA GLY A 73 5.44 -3.23 -1.22
C GLY A 73 5.12 -2.60 -2.57
N LYS A 74 4.65 -3.39 -3.55
CA LYS A 74 4.23 -2.83 -4.84
C LYS A 74 2.99 -1.95 -4.70
N PHE A 75 2.01 -2.42 -3.92
CA PHE A 75 0.83 -1.63 -3.63
C PHE A 75 1.17 -0.39 -2.80
N ALA A 76 1.99 -0.51 -1.76
CA ALA A 76 2.41 0.63 -0.94
C ALA A 76 3.16 1.69 -1.74
N ALA A 77 4.08 1.28 -2.63
CA ALA A 77 4.80 2.20 -3.50
C ALA A 77 3.86 2.91 -4.48
N THR A 78 2.99 2.16 -5.15
CA THR A 78 2.04 2.70 -6.14
C THR A 78 1.01 3.60 -5.47
N LEU A 79 0.44 3.18 -4.34
CA LEU A 79 -0.46 3.98 -3.52
C LEU A 79 0.21 5.25 -3.01
N GLY A 80 1.45 5.17 -2.53
CA GLY A 80 2.19 6.35 -2.05
C GLY A 80 2.33 7.41 -3.14
N VAL A 81 2.64 6.99 -4.37
CA VAL A 81 2.71 7.89 -5.53
C VAL A 81 1.34 8.46 -5.88
N SER A 82 0.30 7.62 -5.94
CA SER A 82 -1.07 8.05 -6.27
C SER A 82 -1.64 9.02 -5.22
N ALA A 83 -1.46 8.70 -3.93
CA ALA A 83 -1.88 9.55 -2.82
C ALA A 83 -1.16 10.90 -2.84
N LEU A 84 0.17 10.92 -3.07
CA LEU A 84 0.91 12.17 -3.17
C LEU A 84 0.37 13.06 -4.31
N LYS A 85 0.11 12.49 -5.49
CA LYS A 85 -0.49 13.23 -6.62
C LYS A 85 -1.88 13.79 -6.28
N ALA A 86 -2.73 12.99 -5.65
CA ALA A 86 -4.07 13.42 -5.23
C ALA A 86 -4.02 14.53 -4.17
N ILE A 87 -3.06 14.48 -3.24
CA ILE A 87 -2.82 15.54 -2.25
C ILE A 87 -2.37 16.82 -2.94
N GLU A 88 -1.43 16.74 -3.88
CA GLU A 88 -0.93 17.89 -4.65
C GLU A 88 -2.03 18.51 -5.54
N ALA A 89 -2.94 17.69 -6.06
CA ALA A 89 -4.12 18.13 -6.81
C ALA A 89 -5.23 18.74 -5.94
N GLY A 90 -5.16 18.56 -4.61
CA GLY A 90 -6.20 19.00 -3.66
C GLY A 90 -7.43 18.09 -3.62
N GLU A 91 -7.36 16.92 -4.26
CA GLU A 91 -8.42 15.90 -4.31
C GLU A 91 -8.42 15.08 -3.01
N LEU A 92 -7.25 14.83 -2.42
CA LEU A 92 -7.09 14.10 -1.17
C LEU A 92 -6.58 14.99 -0.04
N LYS A 93 -7.39 15.15 1.01
CA LYS A 93 -7.08 15.99 2.17
C LYS A 93 -6.43 15.16 3.27
N LEU A 94 -5.15 14.82 3.14
CA LEU A 94 -4.39 14.18 4.21
C LEU A 94 -2.93 14.64 4.22
N GLN A 95 -2.23 14.39 5.33
CA GLN A 95 -0.78 14.56 5.43
C GLN A 95 -0.10 13.20 5.28
N LEU A 96 0.67 13.00 4.21
CA LEU A 96 1.43 11.76 4.00
C LEU A 96 2.81 11.89 4.68
N GLY A 97 3.05 11.08 5.70
CA GLY A 97 4.31 11.07 6.47
C GLY A 97 5.40 10.22 5.84
N GLY A 98 5.02 9.18 5.10
CA GLY A 98 5.96 8.35 4.36
C GLY A 98 5.45 6.95 4.06
N VAL A 99 6.26 6.23 3.28
CA VAL A 99 6.06 4.83 2.91
C VAL A 99 7.28 4.04 3.37
N ALA A 100 7.06 2.96 4.13
CA ALA A 100 8.11 2.07 4.62
C ALA A 100 7.89 0.66 4.05
N LEU A 101 8.94 0.10 3.46
CA LEU A 101 8.92 -1.17 2.74
C LEU A 101 9.87 -2.15 3.44
N GLY A 102 9.32 -3.17 4.10
CA GLY A 102 10.08 -4.30 4.64
C GLY A 102 10.04 -5.47 3.66
N ASP A 103 11.17 -6.14 3.43
CA ASP A 103 11.28 -7.38 2.64
C ASP A 103 10.39 -7.43 1.37
N SER A 104 10.34 -6.30 0.67
CA SER A 104 9.33 -6.04 -0.36
C SER A 104 9.81 -6.46 -1.75
N TRP A 105 8.94 -7.12 -2.51
CA TRP A 105 9.25 -7.55 -3.87
C TRP A 105 8.99 -6.43 -4.88
N ILE A 106 9.91 -5.46 -4.96
CA ILE A 106 9.77 -4.26 -5.80
C ILE A 106 10.36 -4.43 -7.20
N SER A 107 11.59 -4.94 -7.31
CA SER A 107 12.29 -5.13 -8.59
C SER A 107 12.53 -6.61 -8.85
N PRO A 108 11.63 -7.30 -9.58
CA PRO A 108 11.77 -8.73 -9.80
C PRO A 108 13.08 -9.15 -10.46
N GLU A 109 13.61 -8.31 -11.35
CA GLU A 109 14.91 -8.57 -11.97
C GLU A 109 16.03 -8.58 -10.93
N ASP A 110 16.13 -7.54 -10.08
CA ASP A 110 17.19 -7.45 -9.09
C ASP A 110 17.11 -8.60 -8.08
N PHE A 111 15.90 -8.93 -7.63
CA PHE A 111 15.70 -10.07 -6.74
C PHE A 111 16.16 -11.38 -7.38
N VAL A 112 15.71 -11.69 -8.60
CA VAL A 112 16.07 -12.94 -9.28
C VAL A 112 17.58 -13.00 -9.58
N PHE A 113 18.21 -11.89 -9.97
CA PHE A 113 19.66 -11.86 -10.22
C PHE A 113 20.48 -12.08 -8.95
N THR A 114 20.00 -11.67 -7.78
CA THR A 114 20.71 -11.91 -6.51
C THR A 114 20.65 -13.38 -6.07
N PHE A 115 19.59 -14.12 -6.43
CA PHE A 115 19.38 -15.50 -5.96
C PHE A 115 20.50 -16.45 -6.37
N GLY A 116 20.98 -16.38 -7.62
CA GLY A 116 22.08 -17.22 -8.08
C GLY A 116 23.36 -17.04 -7.25
N VAL A 117 23.71 -15.78 -6.96
CA VAL A 117 24.86 -15.43 -6.10
C VAL A 117 24.62 -15.90 -4.67
N LEU A 118 23.42 -15.65 -4.11
CA LEU A 118 23.07 -16.04 -2.75
C LEU A 118 23.18 -17.56 -2.57
N PHE A 119 22.55 -18.34 -3.43
CA PHE A 119 22.58 -19.80 -3.35
C PHE A 119 23.99 -20.35 -3.53
N SER A 120 24.80 -19.79 -4.44
CA SER A 120 26.19 -20.22 -4.62
C SER A 120 27.04 -20.09 -3.36
N LYS A 121 26.74 -19.11 -2.48
CA LYS A 121 27.43 -18.93 -1.20
C LYS A 121 26.98 -19.92 -0.13
N ILE A 122 25.71 -20.32 -0.15
CA ILE A 122 25.13 -21.26 0.81
C ILE A 122 25.60 -22.70 0.54
N TYR A 123 25.78 -23.09 -0.72
CA TYR A 123 26.19 -24.45 -1.09
C TYR A 123 27.71 -24.67 -1.15
N GLN A 124 28.52 -23.69 -0.72
CA GLN A 124 29.98 -23.83 -0.59
C GLN A 124 30.46 -24.02 0.85
N GLU A 125 29.54 -24.21 1.80
CA GLU A 125 29.80 -24.72 3.15
C GLU A 125 29.47 -26.22 3.23
#